data_AF-A0A2A6FMJ5-F1
#
_entry.id   AF-A0A2A6FMJ5-F1
#
_cell.length_a   1.000
_cell.length_b   1.000
_cell.length_c   1.000
_cell.angle_alpha   90.00
_cell.angle_beta   90.00
_cell.angle_gamma   90.00
#
_symmetry.space_group_name_H-M   'P 1'
#
loop_
_entity.id
_entity.type
_entity.pdbx_description
1 polymer ?
#
loop_
_entity_poly.entity_id
_entity_poly.type
_entity_poly.pdbx_seq_one_letter_code
_entity_poly.pdbx_strand_id
1 'polypeptide(L)'
;MAEQARALATREKIVESAAQLFSTTNYHVATMAGLAHAAGVTQGALYFHFDSKVALAQEIVGAAAPYSDWVATTEQLVARARVDGDLSQTLSISDAARIVVGSFTGTQMLSGVRESWGDLRSRLEELWRFLLPILVVRERVHFFVDTPRLVWSVEAELAQIGAP
;
A
#
# COMPACT_ATOMS: atom_id res chain seq x y z
N MET A 1 -1.16 6.72 -28.65
CA MET A 1 -1.89 5.96 -27.60
C MET A 1 -1.27 4.58 -27.38
N ALA A 2 -1.31 3.64 -28.34
CA ALA A 2 -0.81 2.26 -28.14
C ALA A 2 0.70 2.15 -27.84
N GLU A 3 1.53 2.99 -28.45
CA GLU A 3 2.99 2.97 -28.25
C GLU A 3 3.40 3.48 -26.86
N GLN A 4 2.76 4.55 -26.38
CA GLN A 4 2.92 5.05 -25.01
C GLN A 4 2.47 4.02 -23.97
N ALA A 5 1.34 3.35 -24.18
CA ALA A 5 0.85 2.31 -23.28
C ALA A 5 1.84 1.13 -23.17
N ARG A 6 2.46 0.73 -24.29
CA ARG A 6 3.48 -0.33 -24.31
C ARG A 6 4.78 0.09 -23.62
N ALA A 7 5.21 1.33 -23.81
CA ALA A 7 6.38 1.88 -23.14
C ALA A 7 6.19 1.95 -21.62
N LEU A 8 5.00 2.36 -21.16
CA LEU A 8 4.63 2.37 -19.73
C LEU A 8 4.63 0.95 -19.13
N ALA A 9 3.97 -0.01 -19.78
CA ALA A 9 3.93 -1.40 -19.30
C ALA A 9 5.34 -2.04 -19.23
N THR A 10 6.22 -1.72 -20.19
CA THR A 10 7.61 -2.18 -20.17
C THR A 10 8.38 -1.56 -19.00
N ARG A 11 8.17 -0.25 -18.75
CA ARG A 11 8.77 0.47 -17.63
C ARG A 11 8.34 -0.10 -16.28
N GLU A 12 7.05 -0.36 -16.08
CA GLU A 12 6.50 -0.97 -14.87
C GLU A 12 7.10 -2.36 -14.60
N LYS A 13 7.16 -3.21 -15.63
CA LYS A 13 7.78 -4.54 -15.53
C LYS A 13 9.24 -4.49 -15.09
N ILE A 14 10.01 -3.50 -15.59
CA ILE A 14 11.40 -3.30 -15.19
C ILE A 14 11.50 -2.92 -13.70
N VAL A 15 10.65 -2.00 -13.23
CA VAL A 15 10.61 -1.57 -11.82
C VAL A 15 10.29 -2.73 -10.90
N GLU A 16 9.25 -3.51 -11.21
CA GLU A 16 8.83 -4.66 -10.40
C GLU A 16 9.94 -5.72 -10.30
N SER A 17 10.52 -6.10 -11.44
CA SER A 17 11.59 -7.11 -11.51
C SER A 17 12.84 -6.65 -10.75
N ALA A 18 13.16 -5.35 -10.85
CA ALA A 18 14.29 -4.75 -10.15
C ALA A 18 14.07 -4.69 -8.63
N ALA A 19 12.86 -4.35 -8.17
CA ALA A 19 12.52 -4.38 -6.75
C ALA A 19 12.65 -5.78 -6.14
N GLN A 20 12.21 -6.82 -6.87
CA GLN A 20 12.39 -8.22 -6.47
C GLN A 20 13.87 -8.64 -6.45
N LEU A 21 14.67 -8.18 -7.41
CA LEU A 21 16.10 -8.50 -7.41
C LEU A 21 16.86 -7.79 -6.28
N PHE A 22 16.51 -6.53 -5.97
CA PHE A 22 17.13 -5.78 -4.87
C PHE A 22 16.76 -6.31 -3.48
N SER A 23 15.61 -6.96 -3.32
CA SER A 23 15.23 -7.58 -2.04
C SER A 23 15.95 -8.90 -1.78
N THR A 24 16.36 -9.60 -2.84
CA THR A 24 17.04 -10.90 -2.76
C THR A 24 18.56 -10.80 -2.92
N THR A 25 19.06 -9.74 -3.56
CA THR A 25 20.48 -9.48 -3.83
C THR A 25 20.86 -8.11 -3.30
N ASN A 26 22.05 -7.97 -2.70
CA ASN A 26 22.55 -6.67 -2.28
C ASN A 26 22.57 -5.67 -3.46
N TYR A 27 21.95 -4.49 -3.28
CA TYR A 27 21.90 -3.41 -4.26
C TYR A 27 23.26 -3.11 -4.92
N HIS A 28 24.36 -3.17 -4.16
CA HIS A 28 25.69 -2.90 -4.67
C HIS A 28 26.17 -3.95 -5.68
N VAL A 29 25.72 -5.20 -5.54
CA VAL A 29 26.10 -6.33 -6.40
C VAL A 29 25.24 -6.40 -7.67
N ALA A 30 23.99 -5.93 -7.61
CA ALA A 30 23.12 -5.88 -8.77
C ALA A 30 23.69 -4.97 -9.88
N THR A 31 23.66 -5.45 -11.12
CA THR A 31 24.13 -4.73 -12.31
C THR A 31 22.98 -4.45 -13.27
N MET A 32 23.10 -3.43 -14.12
CA MET A 32 22.10 -3.11 -15.14
C MET A 32 21.87 -4.28 -16.11
N ALA A 33 22.91 -5.05 -16.43
CA ALA A 33 22.81 -6.25 -17.26
C ALA A 33 22.02 -7.37 -16.56
N GLY A 34 22.29 -7.62 -15.28
CA GLY A 34 21.54 -8.60 -14.48
C GLY A 34 20.07 -8.20 -14.29
N LEU A 35 19.81 -6.92 -14.09
CA LEU A 35 18.45 -6.36 -14.00
C LEU A 35 17.68 -6.51 -15.32
N ALA A 36 18.33 -6.22 -16.46
CA ALA A 36 17.72 -6.40 -17.77
C ALA A 36 17.37 -7.88 -18.03
N HIS A 37 18.29 -8.79 -17.69
CA HIS A 37 18.07 -10.22 -17.77
C HIS A 37 16.88 -10.67 -16.91
N ALA A 38 16.82 -10.22 -15.65
CA ALA A 38 15.72 -10.54 -14.73
C ALA A 38 14.36 -10.02 -15.24
N ALA A 39 14.31 -8.81 -15.81
CA ALA A 39 13.09 -8.24 -16.38
C ALA A 39 12.69 -8.83 -17.75
N GLY A 40 13.55 -9.66 -18.35
CA GLY A 40 13.35 -10.23 -19.68
C GLY A 40 13.37 -9.17 -20.79
N VAL A 41 14.19 -8.12 -20.64
CA VAL A 41 14.39 -7.05 -21.62
C VAL A 41 15.86 -6.99 -22.04
N THR A 42 16.16 -6.34 -23.16
CA THR A 42 17.55 -6.06 -23.53
C THR A 42 18.12 -4.97 -22.63
N GLN A 43 19.44 -4.99 -22.40
CA GLN A 43 20.10 -3.95 -21.62
C GLN A 43 19.92 -2.55 -22.25
N GLY A 44 19.91 -2.45 -23.58
CA GLY A 44 19.61 -1.20 -24.29
C GLY A 44 18.17 -0.70 -24.05
N ALA A 45 17.18 -1.60 -24.05
CA ALA A 45 15.80 -1.24 -23.72
C ALA A 45 15.65 -0.79 -22.26
N LEU A 46 16.41 -1.38 -21.33
CA LEU A 46 16.42 -0.93 -19.94
C LEU A 46 17.00 0.50 -19.82
N TYR A 47 18.12 0.78 -20.47
CA TYR A 47 18.72 2.13 -20.49
C TYR A 47 17.83 3.17 -21.18
N PHE A 48 16.99 2.76 -22.13
CA PHE A 48 15.99 3.65 -22.72
C PHE A 48 14.95 4.16 -21.69
N HIS A 49 14.69 3.39 -20.62
CA HIS A 49 13.74 3.77 -19.58
C HIS A 49 14.40 4.35 -18.32
N PHE A 50 15.64 3.97 -18.01
CA PHE A 50 16.35 4.38 -16.80
C PHE A 50 17.83 4.64 -17.09
N ASP A 51 18.26 5.89 -16.89
CA ASP A 51 19.63 6.33 -17.18
C ASP A 51 20.69 5.65 -16.29
N SER A 52 20.30 5.15 -15.13
CA SER A 52 21.22 4.50 -14.20
C SER A 52 20.52 3.55 -13.23
N LYS A 53 21.31 2.69 -12.58
CA LYS A 53 20.85 1.85 -11.47
C LYS A 53 20.28 2.68 -10.32
N VAL A 54 20.83 3.88 -10.09
CA VAL A 54 20.34 4.82 -9.07
C VAL A 54 18.99 5.38 -9.46
N ALA A 55 18.79 5.80 -10.72
CA ALA A 55 17.49 6.30 -11.20
C ALA A 55 16.39 5.24 -11.08
N LEU A 56 16.71 3.99 -11.41
CA LEU A 56 15.79 2.86 -11.20
C LEU A 56 15.50 2.60 -9.72
N ALA A 57 16.52 2.65 -8.85
CA ALA A 57 16.31 2.51 -7.42
C ALA A 57 15.48 3.66 -6.82
N GLN A 58 15.69 4.89 -7.28
CA GLN A 58 14.89 6.05 -6.89
C GLN A 58 13.44 5.91 -7.31
N GLU A 59 13.18 5.36 -8.50
CA GLU A 59 11.82 5.05 -8.95
C GLU A 59 11.16 4.01 -8.04
N ILE A 60 11.88 2.94 -7.68
CA ILE A 60 11.37 1.90 -6.77
C ILE A 60 11.07 2.49 -5.40
N VAL A 61 12.00 3.28 -4.85
CA VAL A 61 11.82 3.96 -3.57
C VAL A 61 10.67 4.96 -3.64
N GLY A 62 10.57 5.73 -4.72
CA GLY A 62 9.49 6.70 -4.96
C GLY A 62 8.12 6.04 -5.10
N ALA A 63 8.04 4.88 -5.75
CA ALA A 63 6.82 4.08 -5.81
C ALA A 63 6.44 3.50 -4.43
N ALA A 64 7.43 3.21 -3.57
CA ALA A 64 7.22 2.74 -2.20
C ALA A 64 7.03 3.88 -1.16
N ALA A 65 7.39 5.12 -1.51
CA ALA A 65 7.37 6.26 -0.59
C ALA A 65 5.96 6.59 -0.07
N PRO A 66 4.90 6.62 -0.90
CA PRO A 66 3.54 6.84 -0.41
C PRO A 66 3.10 5.81 0.64
N TYR A 67 3.50 4.55 0.48
CA TYR A 67 3.21 3.50 1.46
C TYR A 67 4.03 3.68 2.74
N SER A 68 5.29 4.13 2.63
CA SER A 68 6.15 4.37 3.78
C SER A 68 5.66 5.55 4.61
N ASP A 69 5.25 6.65 3.97
CA ASP A 69 4.66 7.82 4.62
C ASP A 69 3.33 7.48 5.29
N TRP A 70 2.52 6.64 4.63
CA TRP A 70 1.26 6.19 5.19
C TRP A 70 1.46 5.23 6.36
N VAL A 71 2.46 4.33 6.31
CA VAL A 71 2.85 3.52 7.47
C VAL A 71 3.28 4.42 8.62
N ALA A 72 4.14 5.41 8.40
CA ALA A 72 4.59 6.33 9.43
C ALA A 72 3.43 7.13 10.06
N THR A 73 2.48 7.59 9.24
CA THR A 73 1.26 8.26 9.73
C THR A 73 0.39 7.31 10.55
N THR A 74 0.25 6.07 10.08
CA THR A 74 -0.52 5.03 10.80
C THR A 74 0.14 4.66 12.12
N GLU A 75 1.48 4.61 12.19
CA GLU A 75 2.22 4.41 13.44
C GLU A 75 1.89 5.49 14.47
N GLN A 76 1.77 6.76 14.06
CA GLN A 76 1.37 7.85 14.96
C GLN A 76 -0.06 7.66 15.50
N LEU A 77 -1.01 7.25 14.65
CA LEU A 77 -2.39 6.96 15.07
C LEU A 77 -2.46 5.77 16.02
N VAL A 78 -1.72 4.69 15.73
CA VAL A 78 -1.63 3.51 16.57
C VAL A 78 -0.97 3.85 17.92
N ALA A 79 0.09 4.65 17.92
CA ALA A 79 0.74 5.12 19.14
C ALA A 79 -0.24 5.95 20.00
N ARG A 80 -1.02 6.83 19.37
CA ARG A 80 -2.03 7.63 20.07
C ARG A 80 -3.12 6.75 20.68
N ALA A 81 -3.71 5.85 19.89
CA ALA A 81 -4.72 4.92 20.38
C ALA A 81 -4.21 4.02 21.52
N ARG A 82 -2.92 3.69 21.54
CA ARG A 82 -2.30 3.00 22.70
C ARG A 82 -2.29 3.87 23.94
N VAL A 83 -1.88 5.13 23.83
CA VAL A 83 -1.87 6.08 24.95
C VAL A 83 -3.28 6.28 25.50
N ASP A 84 -4.29 6.32 24.62
CA ASP A 84 -5.70 6.47 24.99
C ASP A 84 -6.33 5.16 25.54
N GLY A 85 -5.55 4.08 25.64
CA GLY A 85 -5.99 2.79 26.18
C GLY A 85 -6.95 2.03 25.26
N ASP A 86 -6.94 2.32 23.97
CA ASP A 86 -7.76 1.66 22.95
C ASP A 86 -7.11 0.38 22.42
N LEU A 87 -5.78 0.35 22.31
CA LEU A 87 -5.08 -0.77 21.70
C LEU A 87 -4.52 -1.77 22.70
N SER A 88 -4.48 -3.04 22.28
CA SER A 88 -3.79 -4.08 23.02
C SER A 88 -2.30 -3.74 23.23
N GLN A 89 -1.82 -3.86 24.46
CA GLN A 89 -0.42 -3.60 24.82
C GLN A 89 0.54 -4.67 24.30
N THR A 90 0.04 -5.85 23.93
CA THR A 90 0.86 -6.97 23.45
C THR A 90 1.35 -6.78 22.01
N LEU A 91 0.77 -5.84 21.26
CA LEU A 91 1.12 -5.59 19.87
C LEU A 91 2.31 -4.64 19.75
N SER A 92 3.11 -4.80 18.71
CA SER A 92 4.07 -3.78 18.27
C SER A 92 3.33 -2.68 17.50
N ILE A 93 3.67 -1.41 17.76
CA ILE A 93 3.08 -0.26 17.05
C ILE A 93 3.41 -0.35 15.56
N SER A 94 4.67 -0.65 15.23
CA SER A 94 5.13 -0.72 13.84
C SER A 94 4.49 -1.88 13.09
N ASP A 95 4.38 -3.05 13.72
CA ASP A 95 3.77 -4.21 13.06
C ASP A 95 2.27 -4.00 12.86
N ALA A 96 1.57 -3.41 13.84
CA ALA A 96 0.17 -3.05 13.70
C ALA A 96 -0.05 -2.07 12.54
N ALA A 97 0.78 -1.03 12.43
CA ALA A 97 0.67 -0.06 11.34
C ALA A 97 0.93 -0.68 9.97
N ARG A 98 1.96 -1.52 9.84
CA ARG A 98 2.24 -2.25 8.58
C ARG A 98 1.11 -3.19 8.19
N ILE A 99 0.52 -3.91 9.15
CA ILE A 99 -0.61 -4.81 8.88
C ILE A 99 -1.83 -4.01 8.42
N VAL A 100 -2.16 -2.90 9.09
CA VAL A 100 -3.30 -2.04 8.71
C VAL A 100 -3.11 -1.51 7.30
N VAL A 101 -1.96 -0.89 7.00
CA VAL A 101 -1.64 -0.35 5.68
C VAL A 101 -1.65 -1.46 4.63
N GLY A 102 -0.90 -2.54 4.85
CA GLY A 102 -0.79 -3.64 3.89
C GLY A 102 -2.13 -4.30 3.57
N SER A 103 -2.99 -4.49 4.58
CA SER A 103 -4.29 -5.14 4.40
C SER A 103 -5.29 -4.23 3.69
N PHE A 104 -5.28 -2.92 3.95
CA PHE A 104 -6.08 -1.96 3.19
C PHE A 104 -5.59 -1.83 1.75
N THR A 105 -4.27 -1.71 1.51
CA THR A 105 -3.72 -1.65 0.15
C THR A 105 -4.08 -2.90 -0.65
N GLY A 106 -3.91 -4.09 -0.06
CA GLY A 106 -4.29 -5.35 -0.70
C GLY A 106 -5.80 -5.40 -1.01
N THR A 107 -6.63 -4.90 -0.10
CA THR A 107 -8.08 -4.81 -0.29
C THR A 107 -8.44 -3.88 -1.46
N GLN A 108 -7.83 -2.69 -1.52
CA GLN A 108 -8.03 -1.75 -2.62
C GLN A 108 -7.58 -2.32 -3.97
N MET A 109 -6.43 -3.00 -4.00
CA MET A 109 -5.95 -3.65 -5.22
C MET A 109 -6.94 -4.72 -5.69
N LEU A 110 -7.34 -5.65 -4.81
CA LEU A 110 -8.26 -6.74 -5.18
C LEU A 110 -9.62 -6.24 -5.68
N SER A 111 -10.17 -5.19 -5.03
CA SER A 111 -11.42 -4.55 -5.46
C SER A 111 -11.28 -3.88 -6.84
N GLY A 112 -10.11 -3.32 -7.14
CA GLY A 112 -9.81 -2.69 -8.42
C GLY A 112 -9.67 -3.66 -9.60
N VAL A 113 -9.23 -4.90 -9.37
CA VAL A 113 -8.93 -5.86 -10.46
C VAL A 113 -10.15 -6.26 -11.28
N ARG A 114 -11.32 -6.45 -10.65
CA ARG A 114 -12.53 -7.00 -11.32
C ARG A 114 -13.71 -6.06 -11.36
N GLU A 115 -13.88 -5.20 -10.36
CA GLU A 115 -15.13 -4.46 -10.15
C GLU A 115 -14.96 -2.94 -10.21
N SER A 116 -13.79 -2.44 -10.66
CA SER A 116 -13.49 -1.00 -10.69
C SER A 116 -13.86 -0.30 -9.39
N TRP A 117 -13.53 -0.95 -8.25
CA TRP A 117 -13.82 -0.48 -6.89
C TRP A 117 -15.31 -0.47 -6.47
N GLY A 118 -16.20 -1.15 -7.21
CA GLY A 118 -17.62 -1.24 -6.89
C GLY A 118 -17.94 -1.93 -5.56
N ASP A 119 -17.12 -2.89 -5.13
CA ASP A 119 -17.27 -3.61 -3.85
C ASP A 119 -16.36 -3.07 -2.74
N LEU A 120 -15.60 -2.01 -2.99
CA LEU A 120 -14.54 -1.55 -2.08
C LEU A 120 -15.06 -1.28 -0.67
N ARG A 121 -16.23 -0.64 -0.55
CA ARG A 121 -16.81 -0.35 0.78
C ARG A 121 -17.06 -1.64 1.57
N SER A 122 -17.73 -2.62 0.95
CA SER A 122 -18.03 -3.89 1.61
C SER A 122 -16.75 -4.62 2.04
N ARG A 123 -15.71 -4.57 1.21
CA ARG A 123 -14.41 -5.16 1.53
C ARG A 123 -13.69 -4.46 2.68
N LEU A 124 -13.77 -3.13 2.75
CA LEU A 124 -13.23 -2.37 3.87
C LEU A 124 -13.99 -2.67 5.17
N GLU A 125 -15.32 -2.83 5.12
CA GLU A 125 -16.09 -3.28 6.29
C GLU A 125 -15.66 -4.67 6.77
N GLU A 126 -15.45 -5.61 5.84
CA GLU A 126 -14.93 -6.95 6.15
C GLU A 126 -13.54 -6.86 6.78
N LEU A 127 -12.64 -6.07 6.19
CA LEU A 127 -11.29 -5.85 6.70
C LEU A 127 -11.30 -5.40 8.16
N TRP A 128 -12.05 -4.36 8.49
CA TRP A 128 -12.12 -3.83 9.85
C TRP A 128 -12.80 -4.78 10.83
N ARG A 129 -13.77 -5.58 10.38
CA ARG A 129 -14.40 -6.62 11.19
C ARG A 129 -13.39 -7.66 11.68
N PHE A 130 -12.35 -7.94 10.89
CA PHE A 130 -11.27 -8.86 11.28
C PHE A 130 -10.14 -8.16 12.04
N LEU A 131 -9.78 -6.93 11.67
CA LEU A 131 -8.65 -6.23 12.30
C LEU A 131 -8.99 -5.65 13.69
N LEU A 132 -10.18 -5.07 13.89
CA LEU A 132 -10.53 -4.41 15.15
C LEU A 132 -10.46 -5.34 16.37
N PRO A 133 -10.96 -6.59 16.34
CA PRO A 133 -10.84 -7.50 17.48
C PRO A 133 -9.40 -7.88 17.84
N ILE A 134 -8.46 -7.76 16.89
CA ILE A 134 -7.04 -8.03 17.11
C ILE A 134 -6.35 -6.79 17.68
N LEU A 135 -6.66 -5.62 17.14
CA LEU A 135 -5.99 -4.36 17.46
C LEU A 135 -6.47 -3.75 18.78
N VAL A 136 -7.78 -3.75 19.01
CA VAL A 136 -8.43 -3.05 20.12
C VAL A 136 -8.48 -3.95 21.36
N VAL A 137 -8.34 -3.36 22.56
CA VAL A 137 -8.57 -4.09 23.81
C VAL A 137 -9.98 -4.68 23.84
N ARG A 138 -10.11 -5.92 24.33
CA ARG A 138 -11.34 -6.71 24.21
C ARG A 138 -12.58 -5.98 24.72
N GLU A 139 -12.42 -5.21 25.78
CA GLU A 139 -13.47 -4.44 26.45
C GLU A 139 -13.98 -3.28 25.58
N ARG A 140 -13.18 -2.78 24.64
CA ARG A 140 -13.51 -1.60 23.82
C ARG A 140 -13.92 -1.92 22.39
N VAL A 141 -13.75 -3.15 21.92
CA VAL A 141 -14.07 -3.56 20.52
C VAL A 141 -15.48 -3.14 20.10
N HIS A 142 -16.47 -3.27 20.99
CA HIS A 142 -17.86 -2.95 20.69
C HIS A 142 -18.12 -1.47 20.40
N PHE A 143 -17.28 -0.55 20.89
CA PHE A 143 -17.38 0.87 20.54
C PHE A 143 -16.95 1.16 19.10
N PHE A 144 -16.08 0.31 18.53
CA PHE A 144 -15.46 0.56 17.23
C PHE A 144 -15.98 -0.31 16.08
N VAL A 145 -16.70 -1.39 16.39
CA VAL A 145 -17.11 -2.39 15.39
C VAL A 145 -17.97 -1.80 14.27
N ASP A 146 -18.75 -0.75 14.57
CA ASP A 146 -19.60 -0.07 13.60
C ASP A 146 -18.96 1.18 12.99
N THR A 147 -17.81 1.65 13.52
CA THR A 147 -17.13 2.87 13.04
C THR A 147 -16.89 2.88 11.53
N PRO A 148 -16.43 1.78 10.88
CA PRO A 148 -16.24 1.77 9.44
C PRO A 148 -17.51 2.07 8.63
N ARG A 149 -18.67 1.60 9.11
CA ARG A 149 -19.97 1.90 8.50
C ARG A 149 -20.38 3.34 8.75
N LEU A 150 -20.15 3.82 9.97
CA LEU A 150 -20.53 5.17 10.39
C LEU A 150 -19.76 6.25 9.63
N VAL A 151 -18.45 6.07 9.42
CA VAL A 151 -17.62 7.01 8.62
C VAL A 151 -18.25 7.24 7.25
N TRP A 152 -18.70 6.17 6.58
CA TRP A 152 -19.31 6.33 5.27
C TRP A 152 -20.73 6.91 5.33
N SER A 153 -21.51 6.60 6.37
CA SER A 153 -22.85 7.20 6.52
C SER A 153 -22.78 8.73 6.65
N VAL A 154 -21.77 9.24 7.36
CA VAL A 154 -21.55 10.68 7.52
C VAL A 154 -21.11 11.32 6.21
N GLU A 155 -20.20 10.70 5.44
CA GLU A 155 -19.83 11.22 4.11
C GLU A 155 -21.01 11.27 3.14
N ALA A 156 -21.87 10.25 3.16
CA ALA A 156 -23.07 10.22 2.33
C ALA A 156 -24.11 11.28 2.74
N GLU A 157 -24.24 11.56 4.04
CA GLU A 157 -25.07 12.65 4.55
C GLU A 157 -24.48 14.01 4.17
N LEU A 158 -23.17 14.24 4.38
CA LEU A 158 -22.50 15.49 4.02
C LEU A 158 -22.59 15.80 2.52
N ALA A 159 -22.49 14.78 1.67
CA ALA A 159 -22.66 14.93 0.22
C ALA A 159 -24.10 15.31 -0.18
N GLN A 160 -25.12 14.93 0.60
CA GLN A 160 -26.52 15.31 0.35
C GLN A 160 -26.84 16.73 0.81
N ILE A 161 -26.12 17.26 1.80
CA ILE A 161 -26.37 18.58 2.37
C ILE A 161 -25.62 19.69 1.60
N GLY A 162 -24.80 19.33 0.61
CA GLY A 162 -24.05 20.31 -0.20
C GLY A 162 -23.03 21.12 0.61
N ALA A 163 -22.47 20.51 1.67
CA ALA A 163 -21.33 21.10 2.38
C ALA A 163 -20.13 21.20 1.41
N PRO A 164 -19.35 22.30 1.45
CA PRO A 164 -18.35 22.64 0.44
C PRO A 164 -17.23 21.61 0.31
#